data_AF-A0A127SF84-F1
#
_entry.id   AF-A0A127SF84-F1
#
_cell.length_a   1.000
_cell.length_b   1.000
_cell.length_c   1.000
_cell.angle_alpha   90.00
_cell.angle_beta   90.00
_cell.angle_gamma   90.00
#
_symmetry.space_group_name_H-M   'P 1'
#
loop_
_entity.id
_entity.type
_entity.pdbx_description
1 polymer ?
#
loop_
_entity_poly.entity_id
_entity_poly.type
_entity_poly.pdbx_seq_one_letter_code
_entity_poly.pdbx_strand_id
1 'polypeptide(L)'
;MMTLVHTLAVAEYLNFRHAANALGVAQSSVSARVKALEEDLGILLFERHARGVRLTEAGRHFVERIAVGIDQLDHAVKTAGMAAAGESGRLRIGIHALIPHSFLAKLIGQYRTV
;
A
#
# COMPACT_ATOMS: atom_id res chain seq x y z
N MET A 1 2.66 6.34 -6.47
CA MET A 1 2.91 4.99 -5.91
C MET A 1 4.14 4.31 -6.48
N MET A 2 4.21 4.11 -7.80
CA MET A 2 5.18 3.18 -8.38
C MET A 2 6.66 3.65 -8.21
N THR A 3 6.89 4.95 -8.02
CA THR A 3 8.20 5.51 -7.63
C THR A 3 8.55 5.25 -6.15
N LEU A 4 7.56 5.24 -5.26
CA LEU A 4 7.75 4.89 -3.85
C LEU A 4 8.10 3.40 -3.70
N VAL A 5 7.44 2.54 -4.47
CA VAL A 5 7.74 1.09 -4.54
C VAL A 5 9.18 0.85 -5.00
N HIS A 6 9.64 1.57 -6.02
CA HIS A 6 11.03 1.50 -6.47
C HIS A 6 12.02 1.90 -5.38
N THR A 7 11.76 3.01 -4.68
CA THR A 7 12.58 3.48 -3.57
C THR A 7 12.64 2.47 -2.43
N LEU A 8 11.50 1.88 -2.04
CA LEU A 8 11.47 0.83 -1.01
C LEU A 8 12.27 -0.41 -1.42
N ALA A 9 12.12 -0.86 -2.68
CA ALA A 9 12.91 -1.99 -3.17
C ALA A 9 14.42 -1.69 -3.13
N VAL A 10 14.85 -0.48 -3.53
CA VAL A 10 16.29 -0.12 -3.43
C VAL A 10 16.75 -0.06 -1.98
N ALA A 11 15.90 0.39 -1.05
CA ALA A 11 16.20 0.40 0.39
C ALA A 11 16.33 -1.02 0.98
N GLU A 12 15.50 -1.96 0.52
CA GLU A 12 15.51 -3.36 0.95
C GLU A 12 16.76 -4.10 0.45
N TYR A 13 17.06 -3.98 -0.85
CA TYR A 13 18.16 -4.72 -1.46
C TYR A 13 19.52 -4.01 -1.38
N LEU A 14 19.55 -2.72 -1.02
CA LEU A 14 20.74 -1.86 -1.01
C LEU A 14 21.55 -1.91 -2.31
N ASN A 15 20.85 -2.21 -3.42
CA ASN A 15 21.45 -2.45 -4.72
C ASN A 15 20.40 -2.25 -5.82
N PHE A 16 20.62 -1.25 -6.68
CA PHE A 16 19.70 -0.92 -7.78
C PHE A 16 19.44 -2.09 -8.74
N ARG A 17 20.44 -2.93 -9.00
CA ARG A 17 20.29 -4.06 -9.93
C ARG A 17 19.42 -5.17 -9.30
N HIS A 18 19.64 -5.48 -8.03
CA HIS A 18 18.82 -6.48 -7.33
C HIS A 18 17.39 -6.00 -7.14
N ALA A 19 17.19 -4.73 -6.77
CA ALA A 19 15.87 -4.12 -6.70
C ALA A 19 15.14 -4.18 -8.05
N ALA A 20 15.83 -3.86 -9.15
CA ALA A 20 15.25 -3.94 -10.49
C ALA A 20 14.87 -5.37 -10.89
N ASN A 21 15.72 -6.35 -10.58
CA ASN A 21 15.43 -7.76 -10.81
C ASN A 21 14.19 -8.22 -10.01
N ALA A 22 14.09 -7.84 -8.73
CA ALA A 22 12.95 -8.17 -7.87
C ALA A 22 11.64 -7.56 -8.39
N LEU A 23 11.72 -6.38 -9.00
CA LEU A 23 10.57 -5.68 -9.59
C LEU A 23 10.29 -6.08 -11.05
N GLY A 24 11.12 -6.92 -11.68
CA GLY A 24 10.95 -7.33 -13.08
C GLY A 24 11.13 -6.20 -14.10
N VAL A 25 11.91 -5.17 -13.76
CA VAL A 25 12.13 -3.98 -14.62
C VAL A 25 13.61 -3.73 -14.88
N ALA A 26 13.92 -2.87 -15.86
CA ALA A 26 15.30 -2.47 -16.12
C ALA A 26 15.88 -1.61 -14.98
N GLN A 27 17.15 -1.81 -14.64
CA GLN A 27 17.86 -1.01 -13.63
C GLN A 27 17.83 0.51 -13.93
N SER A 28 17.93 0.89 -15.21
CA SER A 28 17.85 2.30 -15.63
C SER A 28 16.51 2.94 -15.26
N SER A 29 15.40 2.18 -15.33
CA SER A 29 14.06 2.64 -14.91
C SER A 29 14.00 2.90 -13.41
N VAL A 30 14.53 1.98 -12.58
CA VAL A 30 14.60 2.17 -11.13
C VAL A 30 15.45 3.38 -10.78
N SER A 31 16.65 3.49 -11.37
CA SER A 31 17.56 4.60 -11.12
C SER A 31 16.96 5.95 -11.54
N ALA A 32 16.32 6.03 -12.71
CA ALA A 32 15.71 7.27 -13.20
C ALA A 32 14.57 7.72 -12.29
N ARG A 33 13.75 6.77 -11.81
CA ARG A 33 12.61 7.08 -10.94
C ARG A 33 13.04 7.51 -9.54
N VAL A 34 14.04 6.86 -8.97
CA VAL A 34 14.62 7.28 -7.68
C VAL A 34 15.23 8.68 -7.82
N LYS A 35 15.98 8.94 -8.90
CA LYS A 35 16.57 10.26 -9.15
C LYS A 35 15.50 11.36 -9.30
N ALA A 36 14.45 11.10 -10.06
CA ALA A 36 13.34 12.05 -10.21
C ALA A 36 12.66 12.35 -8.86
N LEU A 37 12.51 11.33 -8.00
CA LEU A 37 11.98 11.53 -6.65
C LEU A 37 12.92 12.37 -5.78
N GLU A 38 14.22 12.11 -5.82
CA GLU A 38 15.22 12.91 -5.10
C GLU A 38 15.22 14.38 -5.58
N GLU A 39 15.04 14.60 -6.88
CA GLU A 39 14.90 15.93 -7.49
C GLU A 39 13.61 16.63 -7.02
N ASP A 40 12.47 15.95 -7.06
CA ASP A 40 11.18 16.48 -6.62
C ASP A 40 11.16 16.83 -5.12
N LEU A 41 11.87 16.06 -4.30
CA LEU A 41 11.97 16.29 -2.85
C LEU A 41 13.09 17.26 -2.48
N GLY A 42 14.02 17.56 -3.40
CA GLY A 42 15.21 18.36 -3.14
C GLY A 42 16.19 17.75 -2.15
N ILE A 43 16.14 16.42 -1.94
CA ILE A 43 16.99 15.68 -0.99
C ILE A 43 17.52 14.40 -1.62
N LEU A 44 18.73 13.99 -1.23
CA LEU A 44 19.25 12.68 -1.58
C LEU A 44 18.76 11.65 -0.57
N LEU A 45 18.16 10.56 -1.07
CA LEU A 45 17.71 9.42 -0.29
C LEU A 45 18.79 8.35 -0.23
N PHE A 46 19.63 8.27 -1.26
CA PHE A 46 20.67 7.25 -1.37
C PHE A 46 22.06 7.83 -1.65
N GLU A 47 23.07 7.25 -1.01
CA GLU A 47 24.48 7.44 -1.31
C GLU A 47 25.01 6.25 -2.12
N ARG A 48 25.69 6.54 -3.23
CA ARG A 48 26.31 5.54 -4.10
C ARG A 48 27.79 5.42 -3.74
N HIS A 49 28.23 4.18 -3.50
CA HIS A 49 29.63 3.85 -3.26
C HIS A 49 30.11 2.76 -4.22
N ALA A 50 31.43 2.58 -4.31
CA ALA A 50 32.04 1.52 -5.15
C ALA A 50 31.55 0.11 -4.82
N ARG A 51 31.05 -0.13 -3.60
CA ARG A 51 30.57 -1.44 -3.12
C ARG A 51 29.04 -1.57 -3.05
N GLY A 52 28.28 -0.56 -3.49
CA GLY A 52 26.81 -0.63 -3.45
C GLY A 52 26.15 0.70 -3.09
N VAL A 53 24.97 0.61 -2.51
CA VAL A 53 24.12 1.76 -2.17
C VAL A 53 23.84 1.75 -0.67
N ARG A 54 23.76 2.94 -0.07
CA ARG A 54 23.30 3.12 1.31
C ARG A 54 22.25 4.20 1.39
N LEU A 55 21.39 4.13 2.40
CA LEU A 55 20.47 5.21 2.72
C LEU A 55 21.21 6.36 3.40
N THR A 56 20.87 7.59 3.02
CA THR A 56 21.18 8.78 3.82
C THR A 56 20.34 8.78 5.11
N GLU A 57 20.61 9.68 6.05
CA GLU A 57 19.70 9.87 7.20
C GLU A 57 18.29 10.25 6.75
N ALA A 58 18.19 11.18 5.80
CA ALA A 58 16.91 11.58 5.22
C ALA A 58 16.21 10.40 4.53
N GLY A 59 16.98 9.56 3.82
CA GLY A 59 16.51 8.33 3.19
C GLY A 59 15.93 7.33 4.17
N ARG A 60 16.60 7.10 5.32
CA ARG A 60 16.08 6.23 6.40
C ARG A 60 14.73 6.70 6.89
N HIS A 61 14.63 7.96 7.33
CA HIS A 61 13.38 8.53 7.83
C HIS A 61 12.26 8.50 6.79
N PHE A 62 12.59 8.78 5.52
CA PHE A 62 11.63 8.77 4.42
C PHE A 62 11.09 7.36 4.16
N VAL A 63 11.97 6.35 4.09
CA VAL A 63 11.60 4.95 3.87
C VAL A 63 10.72 4.42 4.99
N GLU A 64 11.10 4.66 6.25
CA GLU A 64 10.30 4.27 7.43
C GLU A 64 8.89 4.84 7.36
N ARG A 65 8.76 6.12 7.02
CA ARG A 65 7.45 6.78 6.94
C ARG A 65 6.61 6.28 5.77
N ILE A 66 7.23 6.00 4.64
CA ILE A 66 6.53 5.50 3.45
C ILE A 66 6.06 4.07 3.61
N ALA A 67 6.84 3.20 4.25
CA ALA A 67 6.42 1.82 4.50
C ALA A 67 5.06 1.78 5.22
N VAL A 68 4.91 2.62 6.26
CA VAL A 68 3.63 2.79 6.97
C VAL A 68 2.54 3.40 6.06
N GLY A 69 2.88 4.41 5.26
CA GLY A 69 1.93 5.04 4.35
C GLY A 69 1.41 4.11 3.26
N ILE A 70 2.24 3.20 2.73
CA ILE A 70 1.82 2.21 1.73
C ILE A 70 0.86 1.19 2.37
N ASP A 71 1.13 0.75 3.59
CA ASP A 71 0.22 -0.15 4.30
C ASP A 71 -1.17 0.48 4.49
N GLN A 72 -1.21 1.76 4.87
CA GLN A 72 -2.47 2.52 4.97
C GLN A 72 -3.19 2.66 3.63
N LEU A 73 -2.45 2.90 2.54
CA LEU A 73 -3.03 2.97 1.19
C LEU A 73 -3.58 1.62 0.74
N ASP A 74 -2.87 0.52 1.02
CA ASP A 74 -3.32 -0.84 0.70
C ASP A 74 -4.59 -1.18 1.49
N HIS A 75 -4.64 -0.82 2.77
CA HIS A 75 -5.85 -0.94 3.57
C HIS A 75 -7.00 -0.11 2.98
N ALA A 76 -6.77 1.13 2.57
CA ALA A 76 -7.81 1.97 1.98
C ALA A 76 -8.37 1.36 0.68
N VAL A 77 -7.52 0.81 -0.17
CA VAL A 77 -7.93 0.11 -1.40
C VAL A 77 -8.76 -1.13 -1.07
N LYS A 78 -8.31 -1.96 -0.12
CA LYS A 78 -9.05 -3.15 0.33
C LYS A 78 -10.42 -2.80 0.87
N THR A 79 -10.52 -1.82 1.77
CA THR A 79 -11.79 -1.40 2.36
C THR A 79 -12.73 -0.79 1.32
N ALA A 80 -12.20 -0.02 0.35
CA ALA A 80 -13.00 0.49 -0.77
C ALA A 80 -13.53 -0.66 -1.65
N GLY A 81 -12.71 -1.68 -1.90
CA GLY A 81 -13.12 -2.90 -2.61
C GLY A 81 -14.24 -3.66 -1.88
N MET A 82 -14.07 -3.88 -0.58
CA MET A 82 -15.11 -4.51 0.26
C MET A 82 -16.41 -3.70 0.27
N ALA A 83 -16.31 -2.37 0.32
CA ALA A 83 -17.48 -1.50 0.27
C ALA A 83 -18.20 -1.58 -1.10
N ALA A 84 -17.43 -1.61 -2.19
CA ALA A 84 -17.98 -1.78 -3.54
C ALA A 84 -18.62 -3.17 -3.75
N ALA A 85 -18.05 -4.22 -3.13
CA ALA A 85 -18.58 -5.58 -3.15
C ALA A 85 -19.80 -5.78 -2.23
N GLY A 86 -20.17 -4.79 -1.42
CA GLY A 86 -21.26 -4.90 -0.43
C GLY A 86 -20.90 -5.69 0.83
N GLU A 87 -19.62 -6.03 1.01
CA GLU A 87 -19.06 -6.72 2.19
C GLU A 87 -18.84 -5.77 3.37
N SER A 88 -18.88 -4.46 3.13
CA SER A 88 -18.76 -3.40 4.13
C SER A 88 -19.73 -2.25 3.81
N GLY A 89 -20.60 -1.88 4.76
CA GLY A 89 -21.51 -0.75 4.56
C GLY A 89 -22.78 -0.82 5.41
N ARG A 90 -23.77 0.01 5.05
CA ARG A 90 -25.06 0.08 5.74
C ARG A 90 -26.16 -0.51 4.87
N LEU A 91 -26.58 -1.74 5.17
CA LEU A 91 -27.75 -2.36 4.55
C LEU A 91 -29.04 -1.81 5.18
N ARG A 92 -29.92 -1.20 4.37
CA ARG A 92 -31.27 -0.80 4.80
C ARG A 92 -32.26 -1.88 4.37
N ILE A 93 -32.88 -2.55 5.34
CA ILE A 93 -33.88 -3.60 5.10
C ILE A 93 -35.26 -3.00 5.38
N GLY A 94 -36.13 -2.98 4.38
CA GLY A 94 -37.55 -2.67 4.54
C GLY A 94 -38.31 -3.93 4.93
N ILE A 95 -39.11 -3.87 6.00
CA ILE A 95 -39.96 -4.99 6.42
C ILE A 95 -41.43 -4.60 6.45
N HIS A 96 -42.29 -5.55 6.08
CA HIS A 96 -43.73 -5.39 6.21
C HIS A 96 -44.15 -5.57 7.67
N ALA A 97 -45.11 -4.77 8.16
CA ALA A 97 -45.48 -4.70 9.58
C ALA A 97 -45.98 -6.03 10.18
N LEU A 98 -46.38 -6.98 9.34
CA LEU A 98 -46.89 -8.29 9.74
C LEU A 98 -45.79 -9.35 9.92
N ILE A 99 -44.52 -9.02 9.64
CA ILE A 99 -43.41 -9.97 9.83
C ILE A 99 -43.06 -10.04 11.32
N PRO A 100 -43.02 -11.25 11.93
CA PRO A 100 -42.63 -11.42 13.32
C PRO A 100 -41.20 -10.89 13.57
N HIS A 101 -41.01 -10.15 14.66
CA HIS A 101 -39.70 -9.61 15.05
C HIS A 101 -38.60 -10.70 15.17
N SER A 102 -39.00 -11.94 15.47
CA SER A 102 -38.09 -13.10 15.57
C SER A 102 -37.45 -13.50 14.24
N PHE A 103 -38.07 -13.19 13.10
CA PHE A 103 -37.50 -13.45 11.78
C PHE A 103 -36.27 -12.59 11.53
N LEU A 104 -36.36 -11.28 11.81
CA LEU A 104 -35.25 -10.35 11.60
C LEU A 104 -34.06 -10.69 12.51
N ALA A 105 -34.34 -11.05 13.77
CA ALA A 105 -33.30 -11.46 14.72
C ALA A 105 -32.54 -12.71 14.25
N LYS A 106 -33.26 -13.73 13.72
CA LYS A 106 -32.64 -14.93 13.15
C LYS A 106 -31.84 -14.63 11.88
N LEU A 107 -32.38 -13.82 10.98
CA LEU A 107 -31.72 -13.44 9.72
C LEU A 107 -30.40 -12.70 9.97
N ILE A 108 -30.39 -11.74 10.91
CA ILE A 108 -29.17 -11.01 11.29
C ILE A 108 -28.16 -11.94 11.95
N GLY A 109 -28.62 -12.88 12.80
CA GLY A 109 -27.76 -13.89 13.42
C GLY A 109 -27.04 -14.77 12.38
N GLN A 110 -27.76 -15.23 11.36
CA GLN A 110 -27.19 -16.03 10.27
C GLN A 110 -26.23 -15.22 9.40
N TYR A 111 -26.56 -13.97 9.07
CA TYR A 111 -25.70 -13.11 8.25
C TYR A 111 -24.35 -12.77 8.92
N ARG A 112 -24.29 -12.68 10.25
CA ARG A 112 -23.03 -12.41 10.98
C ARG A 112 -22.11 -13.61 11.15
N THR A 113 -22.59 -14.81 10.84
CA THR A 113 -21.85 -16.07 11.06
C THR A 113 -21.13 -16.56 9.78
N VAL A 114 -21.34 -15.85 8.66
CA VAL A 114 -20.65 -16.05 7.37
C VAL A 114 -19.61 -14.95 7.21
#